data_AF-A0A1F2R9Z9-F1
#
_entry.id   AF-A0A1F2R9Z9-F1
#
_cell.length_a   1.000
_cell.length_b   1.000
_cell.length_c   1.000
_cell.angle_alpha   90.00
_cell.angle_beta   90.00
_cell.angle_gamma   90.00
#
_symmetry.space_group_name_H-M   'P 1'
#
loop_
_entity.id
_entity.type
_entity.pdbx_description
1 polymer ?
#
loop_
_entity_poly.entity_id
_entity_poly.type
_entity_poly.pdbx_seq_one_letter_code
_entity_poly.pdbx_strand_id
1 'polypeptide(L)'
;MTKKNKQKKKKGGKDNASVDLLMHQNKSIEMKKHKKGVALVGAGGEVEDPAIQILGNQQSFDMDLARGYWTFGEWQKLTQIDLKRLERNKDREKLALVISAAHQQLGQHADAMEFINLAIEYGCSHTTALEMMLASAHTTMARINAIRNDTDRTVEHIRSSIIFGAPGVDVHMLLDCRLPEESARLRHGIISHDRYEFAGKAKLPGRKRKVIVVAGMRHSGSTVLFNLLRLSLMQTGVKFISCFSEYKNCIDAIINTDAFGLIKTHEKREDVAQVADVVITTRRDLRDTVASAVRRKFYIYTKSGSTMNYAEYNRKLHEEWRNQSDYEFIYEYFMNDPLRTMEEVLDKVGIRGVDLVKLKQELDSLPTDEYEVTLLSDSHITDPNHELSYRDTLEADEIRIINEMNYDWLCRYGYMPVDRPHIF
;
A
#
# COMPACT_ATOMS: atom_id res chain seq x y z
N MET A 1 70.74 -3.69 35.04
CA MET A 1 70.69 -4.65 36.17
C MET A 1 69.32 -5.35 36.14
N THR A 2 69.24 -6.54 35.54
CA THR A 2 69.00 -7.86 36.22
C THR A 2 67.59 -7.98 36.82
N LYS A 3 66.74 -9.01 36.63
CA LYS A 3 66.81 -10.38 36.07
C LYS A 3 65.35 -10.87 35.91
N LYS A 4 65.00 -11.50 34.78
CA LYS A 4 64.62 -12.92 34.59
C LYS A 4 63.46 -13.54 35.43
N ASN A 5 62.51 -14.10 34.66
CA ASN A 5 61.88 -15.44 34.75
C ASN A 5 61.02 -15.84 35.97
N LYS A 6 59.81 -16.36 35.67
CA LYS A 6 59.53 -17.82 35.72
C LYS A 6 58.19 -18.21 35.10
N GLN A 7 58.26 -19.18 34.19
CA GLN A 7 57.18 -20.08 33.78
C GLN A 7 56.65 -20.90 34.97
N LYS A 8 55.37 -21.31 34.92
CA LYS A 8 54.93 -22.61 35.45
C LYS A 8 53.67 -23.13 34.73
N LYS A 9 53.84 -24.26 34.03
CA LYS A 9 52.80 -25.20 33.58
C LYS A 9 52.28 -26.03 34.77
N LYS A 10 50.97 -26.34 34.77
CA LYS A 10 50.29 -27.57 35.27
C LYS A 10 48.96 -27.63 34.49
N LYS A 11 48.55 -28.62 33.69
CA LYS A 11 48.44 -30.10 33.75
C LYS A 11 47.59 -30.62 34.93
N GLY A 12 46.47 -31.26 34.58
CA GLY A 12 45.55 -32.06 35.42
C GLY A 12 44.11 -31.51 35.34
N GLY A 13 43.06 -32.27 35.02
CA GLY A 13 42.92 -33.71 34.91
C GLY A 13 41.67 -34.11 34.10
N LYS A 14 41.68 -35.37 33.69
CA LYS A 14 40.56 -36.15 33.14
C LYS A 14 39.62 -36.51 34.30
N ASP A 15 38.33 -36.66 34.00
CA ASP A 15 37.53 -37.88 34.23
C ASP A 15 36.04 -37.55 34.24
N ASN A 16 35.29 -38.30 33.42
CA ASN A 16 33.89 -38.77 33.56
C ASN A 16 33.43 -39.16 32.14
N ALA A 17 33.64 -40.42 31.75
CA ALA A 17 32.78 -41.57 32.04
C ALA A 17 31.51 -41.58 31.16
N SER A 18 31.62 -42.39 30.09
CA SER A 18 30.63 -43.38 29.62
C SER A 18 29.15 -42.98 29.56
N VAL A 19 28.68 -42.72 28.34
CA VAL A 19 27.32 -43.09 27.93
C VAL A 19 27.44 -43.84 26.61
N ASP A 20 27.44 -45.16 26.72
CA ASP A 20 27.26 -46.10 25.62
C ASP A 20 25.77 -46.21 25.27
N LEU A 21 25.55 -46.54 23.99
CA LEU A 21 24.43 -47.32 23.45
C LEU A 21 23.04 -46.67 23.35
N LEU A 22 22.68 -46.26 22.13
CA LEU A 22 21.63 -46.93 21.35
C LEU A 22 21.58 -46.37 19.93
N MET A 23 22.21 -47.09 19.01
CA MET A 23 21.86 -47.08 17.58
C MET A 23 20.75 -48.11 17.32
N HIS A 24 19.99 -47.82 16.25
CA HIS A 24 18.89 -48.57 15.63
C HIS A 24 17.48 -48.42 16.22
N GLN A 25 16.63 -47.67 15.51
CA GLN A 25 15.76 -48.27 14.49
C GLN A 25 15.13 -47.18 13.61
N ASN A 26 15.53 -47.15 12.33
CA ASN A 26 14.75 -46.53 11.26
C ASN A 26 13.51 -47.41 11.03
N LYS A 27 12.33 -46.89 11.36
CA LYS A 27 11.06 -47.43 10.88
C LYS A 27 10.38 -46.36 10.03
N SER A 28 10.23 -46.70 8.76
CA SER A 28 9.47 -45.99 7.74
C SER A 28 8.11 -45.55 8.29
N ILE A 29 7.85 -44.25 8.30
CA ILE A 29 6.50 -43.72 8.53
C ILE A 29 5.81 -43.71 7.17
N GLU A 30 4.92 -44.69 6.98
CA GLU A 30 3.91 -44.66 5.92
C GLU A 30 3.04 -43.41 6.08
N MET A 31 2.95 -42.62 5.01
CA MET A 31 2.00 -41.52 4.88
C MET A 31 0.56 -42.06 4.92
N LYS A 32 -0.12 -41.87 6.04
CA LYS A 32 -1.57 -42.05 6.13
C LYS A 32 -2.27 -40.92 5.36
N LYS A 33 -2.75 -41.25 4.15
CA LYS A 33 -3.71 -40.43 3.42
C LYS A 33 -5.00 -40.29 4.24
N HIS A 34 -5.23 -39.13 4.84
CA HIS A 34 -6.56 -38.77 5.33
C HIS A 34 -7.47 -38.37 4.16
N LYS A 35 -8.12 -39.37 3.54
CA LYS A 35 -9.35 -39.15 2.78
C LYS A 35 -10.47 -38.87 3.79
N LYS A 36 -10.82 -37.60 4.01
CA LYS A 36 -12.16 -37.26 4.50
C LYS A 36 -13.13 -37.40 3.33
N GLY A 37 -13.89 -38.48 3.34
CA GLY A 37 -15.03 -38.68 2.45
C GLY A 37 -16.14 -37.70 2.84
N VAL A 38 -16.48 -36.81 1.91
CA VAL A 38 -17.77 -36.12 1.91
C VAL A 38 -18.77 -37.07 1.24
N ALA A 39 -19.83 -37.41 1.96
CA ALA A 39 -20.88 -38.28 1.47
C ALA A 39 -21.67 -37.59 0.35
N LEU A 40 -21.76 -38.26 -0.79
CA LEU A 40 -22.68 -37.97 -1.88
C LEU A 40 -24.10 -38.41 -1.48
N VAL A 41 -25.03 -37.47 -1.43
CA VAL A 41 -26.47 -37.70 -1.64
C VAL A 41 -27.01 -36.54 -2.46
N GLY A 42 -27.69 -36.85 -3.57
CA GLY A 42 -28.57 -35.91 -4.24
C GLY A 42 -28.26 -35.70 -5.72
N ALA A 43 -28.81 -36.55 -6.57
CA ALA A 43 -28.92 -36.31 -7.99
C ALA A 43 -29.83 -35.09 -8.25
N GLY A 44 -29.28 -34.10 -8.94
CA GLY A 44 -30.00 -32.98 -9.53
C GLY A 44 -29.10 -32.40 -10.63
N GLY A 45 -29.47 -32.63 -11.89
CA GLY A 45 -28.71 -32.14 -13.03
C GLY A 45 -28.85 -30.63 -13.16
N GLU A 46 -27.75 -29.91 -12.94
CA GLU A 46 -27.59 -28.53 -13.38
C GLU A 46 -26.77 -28.52 -14.67
N VAL A 47 -27.29 -27.80 -15.66
CA VAL A 47 -26.66 -27.54 -16.94
C VAL A 47 -25.48 -26.61 -16.68
N GLU A 48 -24.25 -27.12 -16.82
CA GLU A 48 -23.04 -26.30 -16.72
C GLU A 48 -23.01 -25.27 -17.86
N ASP A 49 -22.93 -23.99 -17.49
CA ASP A 49 -22.81 -22.85 -18.40
C ASP A 49 -21.42 -22.82 -19.07
N PRO A 50 -21.31 -23.00 -20.40
CA PRO A 50 -20.04 -22.97 -21.12
C PRO A 50 -19.31 -21.61 -21.05
N ALA A 51 -19.99 -20.53 -20.65
CA ALA A 51 -19.41 -19.19 -20.59
C ALA A 51 -18.44 -18.99 -19.42
N ILE A 52 -18.51 -19.81 -18.36
CA ILE A 52 -17.60 -19.72 -17.19
C ILE A 52 -16.21 -20.33 -17.49
N GLN A 53 -16.09 -21.20 -18.50
CA GLN A 53 -14.79 -21.78 -18.87
C GLN A 53 -13.92 -20.89 -19.77
N ILE A 54 -14.48 -19.85 -20.40
CA ILE A 54 -13.79 -19.10 -21.47
C ILE A 54 -13.08 -17.83 -20.96
N LEU A 55 -13.36 -17.37 -19.74
CA LEU A 55 -12.74 -16.17 -19.13
C LEU A 55 -11.71 -16.47 -18.03
N GLY A 56 -11.42 -17.75 -17.75
CA GLY A 56 -10.33 -18.19 -16.86
C GLY A 56 -8.96 -18.01 -17.51
N ASN A 57 -8.64 -16.79 -17.90
CA ASN A 57 -7.40 -16.46 -18.59
C ASN A 57 -6.23 -16.83 -17.68
N GLN A 58 -5.44 -17.81 -18.13
CA GLN A 58 -4.25 -18.32 -17.48
C GLN A 58 -3.15 -17.25 -17.44
N GLN A 59 -3.34 -16.14 -16.72
CA GLN A 59 -2.20 -15.32 -16.36
C GLN A 59 -1.22 -16.24 -15.64
N SER A 60 -0.04 -16.45 -16.21
CA SER A 60 1.00 -17.24 -15.55
C SER A 60 1.30 -16.56 -14.22
N PHE A 61 1.05 -17.26 -13.12
CA PHE A 61 1.51 -16.75 -11.83
C PHE A 61 3.02 -16.94 -11.81
N ASP A 62 3.75 -15.84 -11.74
CA ASP A 62 5.20 -15.82 -11.78
C ASP A 62 5.79 -15.28 -10.47
N MET A 63 7.12 -15.33 -10.41
CA MET A 63 7.87 -14.86 -9.25
C MET A 63 7.71 -13.36 -8.99
N ASP A 64 7.48 -12.55 -10.02
CA ASP A 64 7.40 -11.10 -9.88
C ASP A 64 6.09 -10.71 -9.21
N LEU A 65 4.99 -11.34 -9.60
CA LEU A 65 3.70 -11.17 -8.93
C LEU A 65 3.74 -11.70 -7.49
N ALA A 66 4.33 -12.88 -7.27
CA ALA A 66 4.50 -13.44 -5.93
C ALA A 66 5.33 -12.53 -5.02
N ARG A 67 6.42 -11.97 -5.56
CA ARG A 67 7.27 -11.01 -4.86
C ARG A 67 6.50 -9.75 -4.54
N GLY A 68 5.70 -9.22 -5.48
CA GLY A 68 4.79 -8.10 -5.23
C GLY A 68 3.88 -8.38 -4.03
N TYR A 69 3.15 -9.50 -4.05
CA TYR A 69 2.29 -9.89 -2.93
C TYR A 69 3.06 -10.04 -1.62
N TRP A 70 4.25 -10.63 -1.63
CA TRP A 70 5.07 -10.74 -0.43
C TRP A 70 5.52 -9.38 0.07
N THR A 71 5.96 -8.50 -0.83
CA THR A 71 6.45 -7.15 -0.51
C THR A 71 5.37 -6.31 0.15
N PHE A 72 4.16 -6.28 -0.42
CA PHE A 72 2.99 -5.57 0.11
C PHE A 72 2.22 -6.37 1.18
N GLY A 73 2.76 -7.53 1.56
CA GLY A 73 2.20 -8.45 2.54
C GLY A 73 0.76 -8.93 2.31
N GLU A 74 0.39 -9.12 1.05
CA GLU A 74 -0.84 -9.75 0.61
C GLU A 74 -0.80 -11.28 0.87
N TRP A 75 -0.62 -11.67 2.12
CA TRP A 75 -0.35 -13.05 2.54
C TRP A 75 -1.45 -14.02 2.11
N GLN A 76 -2.72 -13.60 2.21
CA GLN A 76 -3.87 -14.42 1.82
C GLN A 76 -3.87 -14.75 0.32
N LYS A 77 -3.38 -13.83 -0.53
CA LYS A 77 -3.29 -14.09 -1.98
C LYS A 77 -2.21 -15.12 -2.29
N LEU A 78 -1.10 -15.09 -1.54
CA LEU A 78 -0.03 -16.08 -1.66
C LEU A 78 -0.48 -17.48 -1.22
N THR A 79 -1.24 -17.61 -0.14
CA THR A 79 -1.70 -18.93 0.32
C THR A 79 -2.81 -19.54 -0.54
N GLN A 80 -3.42 -18.75 -1.45
CA GLN A 80 -4.42 -19.23 -2.41
C GLN A 80 -3.81 -19.83 -3.70
N ILE A 81 -2.49 -19.88 -3.82
CA ILE A 81 -1.83 -20.45 -5.00
C ILE A 81 -2.00 -21.97 -4.99
N ASP A 82 -2.66 -22.50 -6.01
CA ASP A 82 -2.88 -23.93 -6.17
C ASP A 82 -1.56 -24.71 -6.38
N LEU A 83 -1.46 -25.88 -5.74
CA LEU A 83 -0.27 -26.72 -5.77
C LEU A 83 0.08 -27.20 -7.19
N LYS A 84 -0.92 -27.51 -8.03
CA LYS A 84 -0.66 -27.93 -9.42
C LYS A 84 -0.09 -26.79 -10.25
N ARG A 85 -0.48 -25.55 -9.94
CA ARG A 85 0.08 -24.35 -10.58
C ARG A 85 1.53 -24.13 -10.13
N LEU A 86 1.81 -24.34 -8.84
CA LEU A 86 3.16 -24.28 -8.29
C LEU A 86 4.09 -25.31 -8.96
N GLU A 87 3.66 -26.57 -9.06
CA GLU A 87 4.45 -27.69 -9.62
C GLU A 87 4.95 -27.44 -11.06
N ARG A 88 4.15 -26.73 -11.85
CA ARG A 88 4.42 -26.41 -13.27
C ARG A 88 5.29 -25.16 -13.45
N ASN A 89 5.57 -24.41 -12.38
CA ASN A 89 6.34 -23.18 -12.48
C ASN A 89 7.85 -23.46 -12.55
N LYS A 90 8.57 -22.68 -13.36
CA LYS A 90 10.03 -22.78 -13.52
C LYS A 90 10.82 -22.37 -12.27
N ASP A 91 10.24 -21.54 -11.41
CA ASP A 91 10.81 -21.01 -10.16
C ASP A 91 10.04 -21.55 -8.93
N ARG A 92 9.49 -22.77 -9.05
CA ARG A 92 8.63 -23.39 -8.04
C ARG A 92 9.25 -23.49 -6.65
N GLU A 93 10.56 -23.64 -6.55
CA GLU A 93 11.30 -23.68 -5.29
C GLU A 93 11.24 -22.34 -4.55
N LYS A 94 11.37 -21.22 -5.27
CA LYS A 94 11.29 -19.87 -4.68
C LYS A 94 9.85 -19.50 -4.37
N LEU A 95 8.91 -19.89 -5.23
CA LEU A 95 7.48 -19.69 -4.97
C LEU A 95 7.04 -20.44 -3.70
N ALA A 96 7.44 -21.69 -3.53
CA ALA A 96 7.14 -22.48 -2.34
C ALA A 96 7.66 -21.79 -1.06
N LEU A 97 8.86 -21.20 -1.08
CA LEU A 97 9.38 -20.42 0.05
C LEU A 97 8.54 -19.18 0.36
N VAL A 98 8.14 -18.41 -0.66
CA VAL A 98 7.33 -17.21 -0.47
C VAL A 98 5.93 -17.57 0.06
N ILE A 99 5.35 -18.68 -0.40
CA ILE A 99 4.09 -19.22 0.10
C ILE A 99 4.23 -19.66 1.56
N SER A 100 5.32 -20.35 1.91
CA SER A 100 5.62 -20.71 3.30
C SER A 100 5.68 -19.49 4.21
N ALA A 101 6.38 -18.43 3.80
CA ALA A 101 6.44 -17.19 4.56
C ALA A 101 5.04 -16.59 4.78
N ALA A 102 4.18 -16.61 3.76
CA ALA A 102 2.79 -16.15 3.90
C ALA A 102 1.99 -16.98 4.92
N HIS A 103 2.07 -18.31 4.87
CA HIS A 103 1.46 -19.18 5.88
C HIS A 103 1.99 -18.87 7.29
N GLN A 104 3.31 -18.65 7.44
CA GLN A 104 3.90 -18.26 8.71
C GLN A 104 3.36 -16.92 9.22
N GLN A 105 3.19 -15.92 8.35
CA GLN A 105 2.61 -14.62 8.71
C GLN A 105 1.13 -14.69 9.12
N LEU A 106 0.41 -15.72 8.66
CA LEU A 106 -0.98 -16.00 9.02
C LEU A 106 -1.12 -16.93 10.25
N GLY A 107 -0.01 -17.33 10.89
CA GLY A 107 -0.03 -18.26 12.03
C GLY A 107 -0.26 -19.73 11.65
N GLN A 108 -0.23 -20.05 10.36
CA GLN A 108 -0.43 -21.40 9.81
C GLN A 108 0.90 -22.17 9.77
N HIS A 109 1.47 -22.46 10.95
CA HIS A 109 2.83 -22.99 11.06
C HIS A 109 3.02 -24.39 10.46
N ALA A 110 1.98 -25.24 10.49
CA ALA A 110 2.05 -26.57 9.89
C ALA A 110 2.22 -26.48 8.37
N ASP A 111 1.36 -25.70 7.72
CA ASP A 111 1.39 -25.46 6.27
C ASP A 111 2.71 -24.77 5.86
N ALA A 112 3.19 -23.81 6.67
CA ALA A 112 4.47 -23.16 6.43
C ALA A 112 5.63 -24.17 6.37
N MET A 113 5.66 -25.15 7.29
CA MET A 113 6.68 -26.20 7.29
C MET A 113 6.54 -27.17 6.11
N GLU A 114 5.31 -27.50 5.70
CA GLU A 114 5.07 -28.31 4.50
C GLU A 114 5.64 -27.63 3.25
N PHE A 115 5.39 -26.33 3.06
CA PHE A 115 5.93 -25.58 1.94
C PHE A 115 7.45 -25.35 2.00
N ILE A 116 8.06 -25.26 3.19
CA ILE A 116 9.53 -25.25 3.34
C ILE A 116 10.13 -26.56 2.84
N ASN A 117 9.56 -27.68 3.27
CA ASN A 117 10.03 -29.00 2.84
C ASN A 117 9.86 -29.16 1.33
N LEU A 118 8.72 -28.73 0.80
CA LEU A 118 8.45 -28.73 -0.64
C LEU A 118 9.45 -27.87 -1.42
N ALA A 119 9.80 -26.68 -0.91
CA ALA A 119 10.82 -25.83 -1.53
C ALA A 119 12.18 -26.53 -1.61
N ILE A 120 12.58 -27.21 -0.53
CA ILE A 120 13.83 -27.97 -0.46
C ILE A 120 13.79 -29.15 -1.45
N GLU A 121 12.67 -29.88 -1.51
CA GLU A 121 12.45 -30.96 -2.49
C GLU A 121 12.54 -30.46 -3.94
N TYR A 122 12.09 -29.23 -4.20
CA TYR A 122 12.22 -28.58 -5.50
C TYR A 122 13.61 -28.01 -5.80
N GLY A 123 14.57 -28.14 -4.88
CA GLY A 123 15.97 -27.78 -5.09
C GLY A 123 16.40 -26.49 -4.40
N CYS A 124 15.56 -25.90 -3.54
CA CYS A 124 15.97 -24.78 -2.72
C CYS A 124 17.07 -25.20 -1.72
N SER A 125 18.10 -24.35 -1.56
CA SER A 125 19.10 -24.60 -0.52
C SER A 125 18.50 -24.42 0.88
N HIS A 126 19.00 -25.19 1.85
CA HIS A 126 18.63 -25.02 3.26
C HIS A 126 18.96 -23.61 3.78
N THR A 127 20.04 -23.00 3.29
CA THR A 127 20.44 -21.64 3.67
C THR A 127 19.38 -20.62 3.24
N THR A 128 18.92 -20.70 1.98
CA THR A 128 17.88 -19.79 1.47
C THR A 128 16.54 -20.01 2.19
N ALA A 129 16.21 -21.25 2.52
CA ALA A 129 15.03 -21.55 3.33
C ALA A 129 15.13 -20.91 4.73
N LEU A 130 16.30 -21.02 5.38
CA LEU A 130 16.56 -20.40 6.68
C LEU A 130 16.48 -18.86 6.61
N GLU A 131 17.05 -18.23 5.59
CA GLU A 131 16.96 -16.79 5.38
C GLU A 131 15.50 -16.34 5.27
N MET A 132 14.67 -17.06 4.53
CA MET A 132 13.23 -16.76 4.44
C MET A 132 12.51 -16.90 5.79
N MET A 133 12.86 -17.91 6.60
CA MET A 133 12.33 -18.06 7.95
C MET A 133 12.76 -16.91 8.87
N LEU A 134 14.02 -16.47 8.78
CA LEU A 134 14.53 -15.31 9.52
C LEU A 134 13.81 -14.02 9.08
N ALA A 135 13.56 -13.86 7.79
CA ALA A 135 12.79 -12.73 7.26
C ALA A 135 11.40 -12.65 7.92
N SER A 136 10.72 -13.79 8.02
CA SER A 136 9.40 -13.89 8.66
C SER A 136 9.44 -13.65 10.17
N ALA A 137 10.46 -14.16 10.86
CA ALA A 137 10.68 -13.89 12.29
C ALA A 137 10.90 -12.40 12.55
N HIS A 138 11.67 -11.72 11.71
CA HIS A 138 11.87 -10.28 11.78
C HIS A 138 10.57 -9.48 11.53
N THR A 139 9.69 -9.91 10.62
CA THR A 139 8.37 -9.27 10.47
C THR A 139 7.56 -9.38 11.77
N THR A 140 7.55 -10.55 12.42
CA THR A 140 6.87 -10.73 13.71
C THR A 140 7.48 -9.86 14.82
N MET A 141 8.81 -9.78 14.89
CA MET A 141 9.50 -8.93 15.86
C MET A 141 9.24 -7.43 15.62
N ALA A 142 9.18 -6.99 14.36
CA ALA A 142 8.78 -5.63 14.03
C ALA A 142 7.37 -5.32 14.56
N ARG A 143 6.43 -6.26 14.37
CA ARG A 143 5.06 -6.14 14.89
C ARG A 143 5.01 -6.00 16.41
N ILE A 144 5.78 -6.83 17.13
CA ILE A 144 5.87 -6.77 18.60
C ILE A 144 6.41 -5.41 19.06
N ASN A 145 7.45 -4.88 18.40
CA ASN A 145 8.04 -3.58 18.76
C ASN A 145 7.11 -2.42 18.40
N ALA A 146 6.37 -2.51 17.30
CA ALA A 146 5.36 -1.51 16.92
C ALA A 146 4.24 -1.43 17.96
N ILE A 147 3.77 -2.57 18.49
CA ILE A 147 2.80 -2.60 19.61
C ILE A 147 3.36 -1.91 20.86
N ARG A 148 4.68 -2.02 21.08
CA ARG A 148 5.39 -1.37 22.19
C ARG A 148 5.72 0.10 21.93
N ASN A 149 5.33 0.66 20.78
CA ASN A 149 5.71 1.99 20.30
C ASN A 149 7.24 2.21 20.18
N ASP A 150 8.02 1.13 20.02
CA ASP A 150 9.46 1.20 19.77
C ASP A 150 9.70 1.29 18.26
N THR A 151 9.62 2.52 17.75
CA THR A 151 9.67 2.81 16.31
C THR A 151 11.02 2.44 15.71
N ASP A 152 12.12 2.71 16.42
CA ASP A 152 13.48 2.43 15.93
C ASP A 152 13.70 0.93 15.71
N ARG A 153 13.33 0.10 16.69
CA ARG A 153 13.43 -1.37 16.54
C ARG A 153 12.44 -1.93 15.54
N THR A 154 11.28 -1.30 15.38
CA THR A 154 10.33 -1.67 14.33
C THR A 154 10.98 -1.50 12.96
N VAL A 155 11.56 -0.33 12.70
CA VAL A 155 12.24 0.00 11.44
C VAL A 155 13.43 -0.94 11.20
N GLU A 156 14.24 -1.20 12.23
CA GLU A 156 15.38 -2.13 12.14
C GLU A 156 14.93 -3.54 11.75
N HIS A 157 13.87 -4.07 12.38
CA HIS A 157 13.38 -5.40 12.07
C HIS A 157 12.71 -5.49 10.70
N ILE A 158 11.96 -4.48 10.25
CA ILE A 158 11.44 -4.46 8.87
C ILE A 158 12.59 -4.44 7.86
N ARG A 159 13.62 -3.63 8.11
CA ARG A 159 14.83 -3.59 7.27
C ARG A 159 15.48 -4.97 7.17
N SER A 160 15.71 -5.65 8.29
CA SER A 160 16.28 -7.00 8.29
C SER A 160 15.38 -8.00 7.59
N SER A 161 14.05 -7.91 7.76
CA SER A 161 13.09 -8.75 7.05
C SER A 161 13.22 -8.63 5.53
N ILE A 162 13.39 -7.39 5.02
CA ILE A 162 13.60 -7.13 3.59
C ILE A 162 14.93 -7.71 3.11
N ILE A 163 16.02 -7.47 3.86
CA ILE A 163 17.36 -7.96 3.50
C ILE A 163 17.37 -9.48 3.33
N PHE A 164 16.73 -10.21 4.24
CA PHE A 164 16.69 -11.68 4.17
C PHE A 164 15.66 -12.23 3.17
N GLY A 165 14.47 -11.61 3.06
CA GLY A 165 13.39 -12.12 2.22
C GLY A 165 13.49 -11.74 0.75
N ALA A 166 14.22 -10.67 0.43
CA ALA A 166 14.39 -10.16 -0.91
C ALA A 166 15.81 -9.62 -1.14
N PRO A 167 16.85 -10.48 -1.13
CA PRO A 167 18.22 -10.04 -1.30
C PRO A 167 18.43 -9.34 -2.64
N GLY A 168 19.16 -8.23 -2.63
CA GLY A 168 19.51 -7.43 -3.82
C GLY A 168 18.47 -6.38 -4.24
N VAL A 169 17.38 -6.20 -3.49
CA VAL A 169 16.43 -5.10 -3.71
C VAL A 169 16.88 -3.82 -2.99
N ASP A 170 16.37 -2.67 -3.44
CA ASP A 170 16.53 -1.40 -2.72
C ASP A 170 15.76 -1.45 -1.38
N VAL A 171 16.51 -1.60 -0.30
CA VAL A 171 15.97 -1.76 1.06
C VAL A 171 15.24 -0.50 1.51
N HIS A 172 15.73 0.69 1.18
CA HIS A 172 15.09 1.95 1.59
C HIS A 172 13.72 2.09 0.95
N MET A 173 13.65 1.80 -0.35
CA MET A 173 12.41 1.85 -1.10
C MET A 173 11.34 0.90 -0.55
N LEU A 174 11.71 -0.34 -0.19
CA LEU A 174 10.75 -1.31 0.36
C LEU A 174 10.37 -1.01 1.80
N LEU A 175 11.29 -0.41 2.57
CA LEU A 175 11.02 0.03 3.94
C LEU A 175 9.92 1.08 3.96
N ASP A 176 9.97 2.05 3.04
CA ASP A 176 8.97 3.12 2.90
C ASP A 176 7.58 2.58 2.53
N CYS A 177 7.51 1.50 1.76
CA CYS A 177 6.25 0.85 1.39
C CYS A 177 5.69 0.00 2.54
N ARG A 178 6.54 -0.78 3.21
CA ARG A 178 6.11 -1.83 4.15
C ARG A 178 5.85 -1.32 5.55
N LEU A 179 6.55 -0.28 5.99
CA LEU A 179 6.40 0.27 7.34
C LEU A 179 4.99 0.84 7.58
N PRO A 180 4.38 1.62 6.67
CA PRO A 180 2.99 2.08 6.80
C PRO A 180 1.98 0.94 6.83
N GLU A 181 2.15 -0.07 5.96
CA GLU A 181 1.24 -1.23 5.87
C GLU A 181 1.26 -2.10 7.13
N GLU A 182 2.43 -2.45 7.65
CA GLU A 182 2.54 -3.23 8.88
C GLU A 182 1.98 -2.46 10.08
N SER A 183 2.21 -1.15 10.13
CA SER A 183 1.58 -0.27 11.13
C SER A 183 0.06 -0.26 11.00
N ALA A 184 -0.47 -0.22 9.77
CA ALA A 184 -1.90 -0.28 9.53
C ALA A 184 -2.50 -1.63 9.97
N ARG A 185 -1.86 -2.76 9.65
CA ARG A 185 -2.33 -4.10 10.04
C ARG A 185 -2.49 -4.27 11.55
N LEU A 186 -1.54 -3.76 12.33
CA LEU A 186 -1.61 -3.83 13.79
C LEU A 186 -2.75 -3.00 14.37
N ARG A 187 -2.99 -1.81 13.80
CA ARG A 187 -4.12 -0.96 14.20
C ARG A 187 -5.46 -1.65 13.94
N HIS A 188 -5.61 -2.34 12.81
CA HIS A 188 -6.85 -3.07 12.49
C HIS A 188 -6.97 -4.38 13.28
N GLY A 189 -5.87 -5.10 13.51
CA GLY A 189 -5.85 -6.38 14.22
C GLY A 189 -6.19 -6.27 15.70
N ILE A 190 -5.68 -5.25 16.39
CA ILE A 190 -5.96 -4.99 17.82
C ILE A 190 -7.42 -4.58 18.05
N ILE A 191 -8.10 -4.06 17.02
CA ILE A 191 -9.51 -3.63 17.11
C ILE A 191 -10.49 -4.72 16.62
N SER A 192 -10.00 -5.82 16.02
CA SER A 192 -10.86 -6.77 15.30
C SER A 192 -11.56 -7.87 16.12
N HIS A 193 -11.60 -7.80 17.46
CA HIS A 193 -12.40 -8.76 18.26
C HIS A 193 -13.64 -8.18 18.94
N ASP A 194 -13.91 -6.88 18.81
CA ASP A 194 -15.24 -6.35 19.07
C ASP A 194 -15.72 -5.57 17.85
N ARG A 195 -16.78 -6.08 17.23
CA ARG A 195 -17.57 -5.38 16.23
C ARG A 195 -18.15 -4.12 16.86
N TYR A 196 -17.40 -3.03 16.84
CA TYR A 196 -18.00 -1.71 16.93
C TYR A 196 -18.66 -1.41 15.59
N GLU A 197 -19.97 -1.65 15.54
CA GLU A 197 -20.86 -0.95 14.62
C GLU A 197 -20.53 0.54 14.72
N PHE A 198 -20.07 1.10 13.61
CA PHE A 198 -19.57 2.48 13.52
C PHE A 198 -20.73 3.44 13.73
N ALA A 199 -20.94 3.85 14.98
CA ALA A 199 -21.73 5.02 15.31
C ALA A 199 -21.07 6.22 14.61
N GLY A 200 -21.81 6.86 13.70
CA GLY A 200 -21.30 7.89 12.79
C GLY A 200 -20.51 9.00 13.48
N LYS A 201 -19.49 9.53 12.78
CA LYS A 201 -18.64 10.70 13.10
C LYS A 201 -18.98 11.35 14.45
N ALA A 202 -18.62 10.72 15.57
CA ALA A 202 -18.78 11.35 16.87
C ALA A 202 -17.73 12.46 16.94
N LYS A 203 -18.11 13.68 16.55
CA LYS A 203 -17.26 14.87 16.68
C LYS A 203 -16.78 14.92 18.13
N LEU A 204 -15.46 14.89 18.33
CA LEU A 204 -14.87 15.09 19.65
C LEU A 204 -15.36 16.44 20.18
N PRO A 205 -16.23 16.47 21.22
CA PRO A 205 -16.87 17.70 21.64
C PRO A 205 -15.82 18.69 22.16
N GLY A 206 -15.90 19.95 21.71
CA GLY A 206 -15.11 21.06 22.26
C GLY A 206 -13.80 21.42 21.55
N ARG A 207 -13.49 20.87 20.37
CA ARG A 207 -12.30 21.33 19.62
C ARG A 207 -12.52 22.73 19.04
N LYS A 208 -11.68 23.69 19.45
CA LYS A 208 -11.63 25.05 18.89
C LYS A 208 -10.96 25.13 17.50
N ARG A 209 -10.20 24.10 17.12
CA ARG A 209 -9.47 24.05 15.85
C ARG A 209 -10.26 23.33 14.76
N LYS A 210 -9.88 23.59 13.51
CA LYS A 210 -10.39 22.91 12.32
C LYS A 210 -9.25 22.22 11.58
N VAL A 211 -9.44 20.96 11.20
CA VAL A 211 -8.53 20.15 10.38
C VAL A 211 -9.16 19.90 9.02
N ILE A 212 -8.47 20.34 7.97
CA ILE A 212 -8.87 20.17 6.58
C ILE A 212 -7.98 19.09 5.98
N VAL A 213 -8.59 18.08 5.37
CA VAL A 213 -7.89 17.00 4.68
C VAL A 213 -8.15 17.11 3.19
N VAL A 214 -7.07 17.24 2.41
CA VAL A 214 -7.07 17.10 0.95
C VAL A 214 -6.69 15.68 0.61
N ALA A 215 -7.63 14.95 0.01
CA ALA A 215 -7.49 13.52 -0.29
C ALA A 215 -7.87 13.15 -1.73
N GLY A 216 -7.72 11.88 -2.09
CA GLY A 216 -8.18 11.31 -3.34
C GLY A 216 -7.06 10.77 -4.23
N MET A 217 -7.38 10.57 -5.50
CA MET A 217 -6.47 9.94 -6.47
C MET A 217 -5.18 10.76 -6.67
N ARG A 218 -4.13 10.12 -7.17
CA ARG A 218 -2.89 10.83 -7.54
C ARG A 218 -3.09 11.56 -8.88
N HIS A 219 -2.37 12.66 -9.09
CA HIS A 219 -2.39 13.44 -10.35
C HIS A 219 -3.73 14.09 -10.74
N SER A 220 -4.66 14.24 -9.80
CA SER A 220 -5.98 14.89 -9.97
C SER A 220 -6.05 16.35 -9.54
N GLY A 221 -4.91 17.02 -9.38
CA GLY A 221 -4.87 18.40 -8.88
C GLY A 221 -4.89 18.54 -7.36
N SER A 222 -4.62 17.47 -6.60
CA SER A 222 -4.50 17.54 -5.13
C SER A 222 -3.44 18.54 -4.64
N THR A 223 -2.32 18.71 -5.37
CA THR A 223 -1.31 19.73 -5.05
C THR A 223 -1.84 21.15 -5.27
N VAL A 224 -2.62 21.38 -6.32
CA VAL A 224 -3.25 22.68 -6.59
C VAL A 224 -4.26 23.01 -5.49
N LEU A 225 -5.15 22.08 -5.16
CA LEU A 225 -6.12 22.24 -4.07
C LEU A 225 -5.45 22.45 -2.71
N PHE A 226 -4.37 21.72 -2.41
CA PHE A 226 -3.60 21.92 -1.18
C PHE A 226 -3.04 23.34 -1.08
N ASN A 227 -2.42 23.85 -2.16
CA ASN A 227 -1.87 25.20 -2.13
C ASN A 227 -2.93 26.29 -2.16
N LEU A 228 -4.05 26.07 -2.84
CA LEU A 228 -5.23 26.94 -2.77
C LEU A 228 -5.63 27.18 -1.30
N LEU A 229 -5.80 26.11 -0.54
CA LEU A 229 -6.17 26.19 0.88
C LEU A 229 -5.04 26.80 1.74
N ARG A 230 -3.78 26.42 1.48
CA ARG A 230 -2.60 26.94 2.19
C ARG A 230 -2.49 28.46 2.05
N LEU A 231 -2.50 28.96 0.82
CA LEU A 231 -2.42 30.39 0.52
C LEU A 231 -3.63 31.16 1.07
N SER A 232 -4.83 30.57 1.00
CA SER A 232 -6.03 31.17 1.59
C SER A 232 -5.91 31.34 3.11
N LEU A 233 -5.42 30.32 3.83
CA LEU A 233 -5.17 30.40 5.27
C LEU A 233 -4.12 31.47 5.59
N MET A 234 -3.06 31.60 4.76
CA MET A 234 -2.06 32.66 4.89
C MET A 234 -2.68 34.05 4.74
N GLN A 235 -3.54 34.27 3.73
CA GLN A 235 -4.20 35.56 3.54
C GLN A 235 -5.13 35.94 4.70
N THR A 236 -5.76 34.96 5.37
CA THR A 236 -6.57 35.23 6.57
C THR A 236 -5.75 35.54 7.83
N GLY A 237 -4.42 35.35 7.81
CA GLY A 237 -3.56 35.52 8.98
C GLY A 237 -3.77 34.47 10.08
N VAL A 238 -4.49 33.39 9.80
CA VAL A 238 -4.75 32.31 10.75
C VAL A 238 -3.50 31.46 10.91
N LYS A 239 -3.15 31.11 12.16
CA LYS A 239 -2.08 30.15 12.43
C LYS A 239 -2.52 28.76 11.98
N PHE A 240 -1.71 28.11 11.14
CA PHE A 240 -1.96 26.74 10.69
C PHE A 240 -0.67 25.91 10.65
N ILE A 241 -0.82 24.60 10.65
CA ILE A 241 0.21 23.61 10.37
C ILE A 241 -0.25 22.84 9.13
N SER A 242 0.64 22.70 8.15
CA SER A 242 0.38 21.90 6.96
C SER A 242 1.39 20.75 6.82
N CYS A 243 0.97 19.67 6.17
CA CYS A 243 1.83 18.52 5.92
C CYS A 243 1.32 17.61 4.80
N PHE A 244 2.23 16.80 4.26
CA PHE A 244 1.89 15.62 3.47
C PHE A 244 2.07 14.36 4.32
N SER A 245 0.97 13.69 4.64
CA SER A 245 0.98 12.66 5.69
C SER A 245 1.78 11.41 5.32
N GLU A 246 2.02 11.17 4.02
CA GLU A 246 2.78 10.01 3.53
C GLU A 246 4.27 10.09 3.86
N TYR A 247 4.85 11.29 4.01
CA TYR A 247 6.28 11.43 4.37
C TYR A 247 6.51 11.67 5.86
N LYS A 248 5.51 12.21 6.58
CA LYS A 248 5.68 12.62 7.97
C LYS A 248 4.41 12.40 8.77
N ASN A 249 4.56 11.79 9.95
CA ASN A 249 3.48 11.82 10.94
C ASN A 249 3.36 13.25 11.51
N CYS A 250 2.46 14.04 10.93
CA CYS A 250 2.13 15.38 11.38
C CYS A 250 0.85 15.44 12.23
N ILE A 251 0.15 14.31 12.39
CA ILE A 251 -1.11 14.27 13.13
C ILE A 251 -0.86 14.72 14.57
N ASP A 252 0.17 14.18 15.23
CA ASP A 252 0.52 14.56 16.60
C ASP A 252 0.80 16.06 16.75
N ALA A 253 1.50 16.66 15.78
CA ALA A 253 1.77 18.09 15.78
C ALA A 253 0.49 18.93 15.63
N ILE A 254 -0.42 18.50 14.74
CA ILE A 254 -1.71 19.15 14.52
C ILE A 254 -2.63 18.96 15.73
N ILE A 255 -2.64 17.77 16.35
CA ILE A 255 -3.56 17.49 17.44
C ILE A 255 -3.15 18.13 18.78
N ASN A 256 -1.90 18.54 18.92
CA ASN A 256 -1.36 19.14 20.14
C ASN A 256 -1.20 20.67 20.03
N THR A 257 -1.83 21.29 19.03
CA THR A 257 -1.83 22.75 18.86
C THR A 257 -3.24 23.31 18.68
N ASP A 258 -3.40 24.60 18.94
CA ASP A 258 -4.62 25.37 18.63
C ASP A 258 -4.66 25.88 17.18
N ALA A 259 -3.60 25.64 16.40
CA ALA A 259 -3.54 26.01 14.99
C ALA A 259 -4.51 25.18 14.12
N PHE A 260 -4.90 25.72 12.96
CA PHE A 260 -5.58 24.94 11.93
C PHE A 260 -4.68 23.81 11.42
N GLY A 261 -5.26 22.67 11.08
CA GLY A 261 -4.56 21.58 10.39
C GLY A 261 -4.88 21.58 8.90
N LEU A 262 -3.88 21.46 8.04
CA LEU A 262 -4.04 21.23 6.61
C LEU A 262 -3.22 20.01 6.17
N ILE A 263 -3.90 18.90 5.95
CA ILE A 263 -3.25 17.62 5.64
C ILE A 263 -3.51 17.27 4.19
N LYS A 264 -2.47 16.95 3.43
CA LYS A 264 -2.60 16.24 2.15
C LYS A 264 -2.34 14.76 2.36
N THR A 265 -3.09 13.90 1.67
CA THR A 265 -2.86 12.45 1.63
C THR A 265 -3.45 11.85 0.36
N HIS A 266 -2.87 10.77 -0.15
CA HIS A 266 -3.49 9.93 -1.18
C HIS A 266 -3.89 8.60 -0.55
N GLU A 267 -2.98 7.99 0.21
CA GLU A 267 -3.26 6.73 0.88
C GLU A 267 -4.39 6.86 1.89
N LYS A 268 -5.24 5.82 1.95
CA LYS A 268 -6.32 5.77 2.93
C LYS A 268 -5.75 5.58 4.32
N ARG A 269 -5.97 6.59 5.16
CA ARG A 269 -5.45 6.64 6.52
C ARG A 269 -6.56 6.95 7.50
N GLU A 270 -6.90 5.96 8.31
CA GLU A 270 -7.98 6.07 9.29
C GLU A 270 -7.66 7.10 10.38
N ASP A 271 -6.42 7.21 10.81
CA ASP A 271 -5.97 8.24 11.74
C ASP A 271 -6.11 9.66 11.17
N VAL A 272 -5.83 9.86 9.88
CA VAL A 272 -6.07 11.14 9.17
C VAL A 272 -7.58 11.42 9.05
N ALA A 273 -8.37 10.41 8.69
CA ALA A 273 -9.82 10.53 8.56
C ALA A 273 -10.50 10.91 9.88
N GLN A 274 -10.08 10.29 10.99
CA GLN A 274 -10.67 10.51 12.32
C GLN A 274 -10.43 11.92 12.86
N VAL A 275 -9.31 12.55 12.48
CA VAL A 275 -9.01 13.92 12.92
C VAL A 275 -9.61 14.99 11.99
N ALA A 276 -10.13 14.61 10.83
CA ALA A 276 -10.64 15.54 9.84
C ALA A 276 -11.97 16.18 10.28
N ASP A 277 -12.03 17.51 10.23
CA ASP A 277 -13.29 18.24 10.35
C ASP A 277 -13.96 18.43 8.98
N VAL A 278 -13.15 18.54 7.92
CA VAL A 278 -13.58 18.60 6.52
C VAL A 278 -12.62 17.77 5.67
N VAL A 279 -13.16 16.87 4.85
CA VAL A 279 -12.42 16.12 3.83
C VAL A 279 -12.84 16.64 2.45
N ILE A 280 -11.87 17.10 1.68
CA ILE A 280 -12.06 17.44 0.26
C ILE A 280 -11.32 16.41 -0.57
N THR A 281 -12.05 15.67 -1.39
CA THR A 281 -11.44 14.74 -2.34
C THR A 281 -11.18 15.41 -3.68
N THR A 282 -10.25 14.86 -4.44
CA THR A 282 -9.93 15.32 -5.79
C THR A 282 -10.29 14.25 -6.81
N ARG A 283 -10.90 14.66 -7.92
CA ARG A 283 -11.21 13.81 -9.07
C ARG A 283 -10.72 14.47 -10.37
N ARG A 284 -10.26 13.62 -11.29
CA ARG A 284 -9.89 13.95 -12.66
C ARG A 284 -10.19 12.73 -13.54
N ASP A 285 -10.33 12.92 -14.85
CA ASP A 285 -10.37 11.82 -15.82
C ASP A 285 -9.19 10.85 -15.58
N LEU A 286 -9.50 9.56 -15.36
CA LEU A 286 -8.47 8.54 -15.08
C LEU A 286 -7.41 8.49 -16.16
N ARG A 287 -7.79 8.68 -17.43
CA ARG A 287 -6.86 8.66 -18.56
C ARG A 287 -5.85 9.79 -18.45
N ASP A 288 -6.30 10.99 -18.07
CA ASP A 288 -5.41 12.13 -17.86
C ASP A 288 -4.51 11.94 -16.62
N THR A 289 -5.00 11.26 -15.57
CA THR A 289 -4.13 10.92 -14.42
C THR A 289 -3.01 9.96 -14.81
N VAL A 290 -3.31 8.97 -15.65
CA VAL A 290 -2.33 8.01 -16.17
C VAL A 290 -1.35 8.72 -17.11
N ALA A 291 -1.85 9.53 -18.05
CA ALA A 291 -1.03 10.32 -18.95
C ALA A 291 -0.08 11.26 -18.18
N SER A 292 -0.57 11.93 -17.13
CA SER A 292 0.28 12.72 -16.24
C SER A 292 1.37 11.87 -15.59
N ALA A 293 1.04 10.67 -15.09
CA ALA A 293 2.03 9.79 -14.48
C ALA A 293 3.10 9.30 -15.48
N VAL A 294 2.71 9.01 -16.72
CA VAL A 294 3.61 8.63 -17.84
C VAL A 294 4.60 9.75 -18.13
N ARG A 295 4.11 10.98 -18.38
CA ARG A 295 4.97 12.14 -18.68
C ARG A 295 5.99 12.42 -17.59
N ARG A 296 5.63 12.15 -16.33
CA ARG A 296 6.49 12.34 -15.14
C ARG A 296 7.48 11.22 -14.90
N LYS A 297 7.36 10.10 -15.64
CA LYS A 297 8.04 8.84 -15.30
C LYS A 297 7.80 8.47 -13.83
N PHE A 298 6.56 8.65 -13.36
CA PHE A 298 6.22 8.52 -11.95
C PHE A 298 6.51 7.11 -11.46
N TYR A 299 7.24 6.97 -10.36
CA TYR A 299 7.78 5.67 -9.97
C TYR A 299 6.70 4.63 -9.64
N ILE A 300 5.55 5.04 -9.05
CA ILE A 300 4.44 4.11 -8.77
C ILE A 300 3.84 3.62 -10.08
N TYR A 301 3.74 4.47 -11.09
CA TYR A 301 3.31 4.06 -12.42
C TYR A 301 4.27 3.02 -13.00
N THR A 302 5.58 3.28 -12.98
CA THR A 302 6.60 2.33 -13.44
C THR A 302 6.51 0.99 -12.70
N LYS A 303 6.25 1.00 -11.39
CA LYS A 303 6.08 -0.21 -10.57
C LYS A 303 4.77 -0.95 -10.81
N SER A 304 3.70 -0.25 -11.16
CA SER A 304 2.39 -0.86 -11.39
C SER A 304 2.40 -1.81 -12.59
N GLY A 305 3.41 -1.70 -13.47
CA GLY A 305 3.64 -2.63 -14.59
C GLY A 305 2.74 -2.40 -15.80
N SER A 306 1.66 -1.61 -15.68
CA SER A 306 0.81 -1.24 -16.82
C SER A 306 0.01 0.04 -16.55
N THR A 307 -0.41 0.72 -17.63
CA THR A 307 -1.37 1.85 -17.61
C THR A 307 -2.69 1.47 -16.95
N MET A 308 -3.16 0.25 -17.18
CA MET A 308 -4.38 -0.31 -16.59
C MET A 308 -4.28 -0.41 -15.06
N ASN A 309 -3.20 -0.99 -14.54
CA ASN A 309 -3.01 -1.16 -13.09
C ASN A 309 -2.93 0.20 -12.38
N TYR A 310 -2.29 1.19 -12.99
CA TYR A 310 -2.22 2.53 -12.43
C TYR A 310 -3.59 3.24 -12.42
N ALA A 311 -4.37 3.08 -13.49
CA ALA A 311 -5.74 3.61 -13.55
C ALA A 311 -6.63 2.99 -12.47
N GLU A 312 -6.57 1.66 -12.30
CA GLU A 312 -7.30 0.95 -11.26
C GLU A 312 -6.89 1.43 -9.86
N TYR A 313 -5.59 1.59 -9.62
CA TYR A 313 -5.07 2.11 -8.35
C TYR A 313 -5.62 3.50 -8.03
N ASN A 314 -5.60 4.44 -8.99
CA ASN A 314 -6.18 5.78 -8.80
C ASN A 314 -7.70 5.73 -8.58
N ARG A 315 -8.42 4.89 -9.31
CA ARG A 315 -9.86 4.66 -9.10
C ARG A 315 -10.14 4.17 -7.68
N LYS A 316 -9.35 3.22 -7.19
CA LYS A 316 -9.49 2.68 -5.83
C LYS A 316 -9.28 3.75 -4.76
N LEU A 317 -8.21 4.54 -4.87
CA LEU A 317 -7.95 5.67 -3.95
C LEU A 317 -9.12 6.65 -3.91
N HIS A 318 -9.71 6.94 -5.07
CA HIS A 318 -10.87 7.81 -5.16
C HIS A 318 -12.10 7.23 -4.44
N GLU A 319 -12.47 5.99 -4.73
CA GLU A 319 -13.64 5.34 -4.10
C GLU A 319 -13.47 5.19 -2.57
N GLU A 320 -12.25 4.92 -2.09
CA GLU A 320 -11.96 4.82 -0.65
C GLU A 320 -12.15 6.14 0.11
N TRP A 321 -11.80 7.26 -0.52
CA TRP A 321 -11.95 8.58 0.08
C TRP A 321 -13.32 9.21 -0.15
N ARG A 322 -13.97 8.91 -1.26
CA ARG A 322 -15.28 9.47 -1.66
C ARG A 322 -16.33 9.34 -0.56
N ASN A 323 -16.41 8.18 0.09
CA ASN A 323 -17.40 7.92 1.13
C ASN A 323 -17.24 8.79 2.39
N GLN A 324 -16.08 9.45 2.55
CA GLN A 324 -15.82 10.35 3.65
C GLN A 324 -15.72 11.82 3.21
N SER A 325 -15.87 12.07 1.91
CA SER A 325 -15.72 13.38 1.30
C SER A 325 -16.88 14.29 1.67
N ASP A 326 -16.57 15.48 2.17
CA ASP A 326 -17.54 16.55 2.40
C ASP A 326 -17.69 17.44 1.15
N TYR A 327 -16.66 17.48 0.28
CA TYR A 327 -16.70 18.12 -1.04
C TYR A 327 -15.77 17.40 -2.04
N GLU A 328 -16.14 17.34 -3.31
CA GLU A 328 -15.31 16.76 -4.37
C GLU A 328 -14.83 17.85 -5.33
N PHE A 329 -13.53 18.13 -5.30
CA PHE A 329 -12.85 19.03 -6.23
C PHE A 329 -12.61 18.33 -7.56
N ILE A 330 -13.28 18.80 -8.60
CA ILE A 330 -13.16 18.27 -9.97
C ILE A 330 -12.17 19.13 -10.74
N TYR A 331 -11.05 18.53 -11.16
CA TYR A 331 -9.96 19.26 -11.79
C TYR A 331 -10.42 19.97 -13.07
N GLU A 332 -11.25 19.32 -13.89
CA GLU A 332 -11.77 19.90 -15.13
C GLU A 332 -12.59 21.18 -14.89
N TYR A 333 -13.34 21.24 -13.78
CA TYR A 333 -14.11 22.43 -13.43
C TYR A 333 -13.21 23.58 -13.01
N PHE A 334 -12.16 23.28 -12.23
CA PHE A 334 -11.15 24.27 -11.89
C PHE A 334 -10.42 24.82 -13.12
N MET A 335 -10.11 23.97 -14.09
CA MET A 335 -9.46 24.41 -15.34
C MET A 335 -10.38 25.31 -16.17
N ASN A 336 -11.68 25.04 -16.19
CA ASN A 336 -12.65 25.82 -16.96
C ASN A 336 -13.04 27.15 -16.29
N ASP A 337 -13.29 27.15 -14.98
CA ASP A 337 -13.68 28.33 -14.21
C ASP A 337 -13.00 28.31 -12.83
N PRO A 338 -11.73 28.74 -12.76
CA PRO A 338 -10.92 28.59 -11.55
C PRO A 338 -11.46 29.44 -10.41
N LEU A 339 -11.90 30.68 -10.67
CA LEU A 339 -12.35 31.59 -9.62
C LEU A 339 -13.61 31.09 -8.94
N ARG A 340 -14.60 30.62 -9.72
CA ARG A 340 -15.81 30.02 -9.18
C ARG A 340 -15.50 28.75 -8.39
N THR A 341 -14.67 27.87 -8.93
CA THR A 341 -14.30 26.62 -8.25
C THR A 341 -13.56 26.90 -6.94
N MET A 342 -12.70 27.92 -6.91
CA MET A 342 -12.02 28.38 -5.69
C MET A 342 -13.01 28.91 -4.66
N GLU A 343 -13.97 29.76 -5.07
CA GLU A 343 -15.02 30.27 -4.18
C GLU A 343 -15.83 29.12 -3.54
N GLU A 344 -16.26 28.15 -4.35
CA GLU A 344 -17.00 26.98 -3.87
C GLU A 344 -16.19 26.15 -2.86
N VAL A 345 -14.90 25.92 -3.11
CA VAL A 345 -14.00 25.24 -2.16
C VAL A 345 -13.88 26.02 -0.85
N LEU A 346 -13.65 27.34 -0.90
CA LEU A 346 -13.47 28.15 0.29
C LEU A 346 -14.75 28.26 1.12
N ASP A 347 -15.92 28.35 0.48
CA ASP A 347 -17.22 28.32 1.17
C ASP A 347 -17.44 27.00 1.92
N LYS A 348 -17.14 25.85 1.29
CA LYS A 348 -17.24 24.54 1.96
C LYS A 348 -16.32 24.41 3.17
N VAL A 349 -15.15 25.03 3.12
CA VAL A 349 -14.21 25.07 4.24
C VAL A 349 -14.53 26.20 5.23
N GLY A 350 -15.43 27.12 4.90
CA GLY A 350 -15.75 28.28 5.72
C GLY A 350 -14.60 29.28 5.83
N ILE A 351 -13.73 29.36 4.82
CA ILE A 351 -12.70 30.41 4.70
C ILE A 351 -13.33 31.59 3.95
N ARG A 352 -13.19 32.79 4.50
CA ARG A 352 -13.81 34.03 3.98
C ARG A 352 -12.80 35.17 3.96
N GLY A 353 -13.11 36.24 3.23
CA GLY A 353 -12.29 37.46 3.19
C GLY A 353 -10.98 37.30 2.41
N VAL A 354 -10.97 36.38 1.44
CA VAL A 354 -9.82 36.07 0.59
C VAL A 354 -10.01 36.74 -0.76
N ASP A 355 -8.97 37.38 -1.29
CA ASP A 355 -8.98 37.97 -2.62
C ASP A 355 -8.71 36.86 -3.65
N LEU A 356 -9.77 36.37 -4.29
CA LEU A 356 -9.69 35.24 -5.22
C LEU A 356 -8.80 35.52 -6.44
N VAL A 357 -8.75 36.76 -6.92
CA VAL A 357 -7.93 37.12 -8.08
C VAL A 357 -6.46 37.09 -7.71
N LYS A 358 -6.11 37.72 -6.59
CA LYS A 358 -4.74 37.69 -6.06
C LYS A 358 -4.31 36.27 -5.72
N LEU A 359 -5.17 35.51 -5.07
CA LEU A 359 -4.92 34.11 -4.71
C LEU A 359 -4.66 33.24 -5.95
N LYS A 360 -5.41 33.45 -7.04
CA LYS A 360 -5.18 32.72 -8.30
C LYS A 360 -3.82 33.08 -8.90
N GLN A 361 -3.44 34.35 -8.88
CA GLN A 361 -2.11 34.80 -9.33
C GLN A 361 -0.99 34.15 -8.51
N GLU A 362 -1.12 34.11 -7.17
CA GLU A 362 -0.16 33.44 -6.28
C GLU A 362 -0.08 31.93 -6.52
N LEU A 363 -1.23 31.29 -6.81
CA LEU A 363 -1.33 29.87 -7.12
C LEU A 363 -0.64 29.52 -8.45
N ASP A 364 -0.75 30.40 -9.45
CA ASP A 364 -0.09 30.24 -10.75
C ASP A 364 1.42 30.51 -10.71
N SER A 365 1.87 31.30 -9.75
CA SER A 365 3.28 31.68 -9.56
C SER A 365 3.99 30.89 -8.46
N LEU A 366 3.50 29.70 -8.11
CA LEU A 366 4.09 28.90 -7.03
C LEU A 366 5.53 28.47 -7.35
N PRO A 367 6.46 28.58 -6.37
CA PRO A 367 7.81 28.07 -6.55
C PRO A 367 7.83 26.53 -6.59
N THR A 368 8.68 25.98 -7.46
CA THR A 368 8.90 24.54 -7.64
C THR A 368 10.16 24.03 -6.92
N ASP A 369 10.97 24.93 -6.37
CA ASP A 369 12.16 24.64 -5.56
C ASP A 369 11.87 24.52 -4.06
N GLU A 370 10.66 24.88 -3.61
CA GLU A 370 10.22 24.80 -2.21
C GLU A 370 9.30 23.60 -1.92
N TYR A 371 9.70 22.39 -2.33
CA TYR A 371 8.84 21.20 -2.26
C TYR A 371 8.29 20.91 -0.86
N GLU A 372 9.06 21.15 0.20
CA GLU A 372 8.61 20.94 1.60
C GLU A 372 7.40 21.80 2.00
N VAL A 373 7.20 22.92 1.30
CA VAL A 373 6.12 23.88 1.56
C VAL A 373 4.99 23.72 0.54
N THR A 374 5.34 23.72 -0.75
CA THR A 374 4.37 23.73 -1.85
C THR A 374 3.93 22.33 -2.26
N LEU A 375 4.69 21.29 -1.93
CA LEU A 375 4.51 19.94 -2.47
C LEU A 375 4.48 19.94 -4.01
N LEU A 376 5.12 20.94 -4.62
CA LEU A 376 5.26 21.15 -6.05
C LEU A 376 6.74 21.07 -6.39
N SER A 377 7.06 20.39 -7.48
CA SER A 377 8.40 20.34 -8.06
C SER A 377 8.28 20.47 -9.57
N ASP A 378 9.40 20.70 -10.26
CA ASP A 378 9.39 20.84 -11.73
C ASP A 378 8.72 19.66 -12.44
N SER A 379 8.88 18.45 -11.89
CA SER A 379 8.22 17.27 -12.46
C SER A 379 6.70 17.28 -12.32
N HIS A 380 6.11 18.13 -11.48
CA HIS A 380 4.65 18.24 -11.35
C HIS A 380 4.01 19.04 -12.49
N ILE A 381 4.77 19.93 -13.14
CA ILE A 381 4.30 20.75 -14.25
C ILE A 381 4.62 20.02 -15.56
N THR A 382 3.77 19.08 -15.94
CA THR A 382 3.97 18.28 -17.16
C THR A 382 3.49 18.95 -18.44
N ASP A 383 2.64 19.96 -18.28
CA ASP A 383 1.91 20.62 -19.35
C ASP A 383 1.53 22.03 -18.88
N PRO A 384 2.47 22.99 -18.93
CA PRO A 384 2.26 24.34 -18.40
C PRO A 384 1.21 25.12 -19.18
N ASN A 385 1.00 24.79 -20.46
CA ASN A 385 0.04 25.48 -21.32
C ASN A 385 -1.34 24.81 -21.31
N HIS A 386 -1.48 23.65 -20.66
CA HIS A 386 -2.71 22.86 -20.64
C HIS A 386 -3.18 22.45 -22.05
N GLU A 387 -2.22 22.19 -22.94
CA GLU A 387 -2.47 21.84 -24.34
C GLU A 387 -2.54 20.32 -24.56
N LEU A 388 -2.01 19.52 -23.63
CA LEU A 388 -1.91 18.08 -23.75
C LEU A 388 -3.07 17.38 -23.04
N SER A 389 -3.69 16.46 -23.75
CA SER A 389 -4.66 15.51 -23.21
C SER A 389 -4.02 14.12 -23.03
N TYR A 390 -4.79 13.18 -22.51
CA TYR A 390 -4.40 11.77 -22.49
C TYR A 390 -4.14 11.19 -23.89
N ARG A 391 -4.74 11.75 -24.95
CA ARG A 391 -4.57 11.27 -26.33
C ARG A 391 -3.21 11.58 -26.91
N ASP A 392 -2.53 12.58 -26.36
CA ASP A 392 -1.21 13.02 -26.79
C ASP A 392 -0.09 12.23 -26.10
N THR A 393 -0.44 11.32 -25.19
CA THR A 393 0.52 10.60 -24.34
C THR A 393 0.29 9.09 -24.32
N LEU A 394 -0.96 8.63 -24.34
CA LEU A 394 -1.30 7.21 -24.26
C LEU A 394 -1.57 6.67 -25.67
N GLU A 395 -1.11 5.44 -25.91
CA GLU A 395 -1.40 4.73 -27.14
C GLU A 395 -2.90 4.35 -27.22
N ALA A 396 -3.41 4.17 -28.43
CA ALA A 396 -4.84 3.87 -28.64
C ALA A 396 -5.29 2.60 -27.89
N ASP A 397 -4.44 1.57 -27.85
CA ASP A 397 -4.72 0.33 -27.14
C ASP A 397 -4.75 0.52 -25.61
N GLU A 398 -3.89 1.38 -25.07
CA GLU A 398 -3.90 1.70 -23.63
C GLU A 398 -5.17 2.44 -23.24
N ILE A 399 -5.58 3.42 -24.06
CA ILE A 399 -6.84 4.15 -23.88
C ILE A 399 -8.03 3.19 -23.93
N ARG A 400 -8.04 2.26 -24.90
CA ARG A 400 -9.10 1.24 -25.02
C ARG A 400 -9.18 0.38 -23.76
N ILE A 401 -8.04 -0.13 -23.26
CA ILE A 401 -7.99 -0.97 -22.06
C ILE A 401 -8.47 -0.19 -20.82
N ILE A 402 -8.05 1.06 -20.64
CA ILE A 402 -8.52 1.89 -19.51
C ILE A 402 -10.03 2.09 -19.59
N ASN A 403 -10.56 2.39 -20.78
CA ASN A 403 -11.99 2.59 -21.01
C ASN A 403 -12.79 1.32 -20.68
N GLU A 404 -12.37 0.16 -21.18
CA GLU A 404 -13.06 -1.12 -20.95
C GLU A 404 -13.08 -1.50 -19.45
N MET A 405 -11.92 -1.41 -18.79
CA MET A 405 -11.78 -1.84 -17.39
C MET A 405 -12.38 -0.86 -16.37
N ASN A 406 -12.60 0.40 -16.75
CA ASN A 406 -13.14 1.43 -15.87
C ASN A 406 -14.41 2.08 -16.42
N TYR A 407 -15.11 1.40 -17.35
CA TYR A 407 -16.26 1.92 -18.09
C TYR A 407 -17.32 2.51 -17.16
N ASP A 408 -17.77 1.73 -16.16
CA ASP A 408 -18.80 2.15 -15.22
C ASP A 408 -18.41 3.40 -14.44
N TRP A 409 -17.14 3.51 -14.05
CA TRP A 409 -16.62 4.67 -13.33
C TRP A 409 -16.56 5.89 -14.24
N LEU A 410 -16.03 5.74 -15.45
CA LEU A 410 -15.92 6.83 -16.43
C LEU A 410 -17.31 7.35 -16.83
N CYS A 411 -18.28 6.47 -17.06
CA CYS A 411 -19.66 6.84 -17.37
C CYS A 411 -20.36 7.53 -16.19
N ARG A 412 -20.22 6.97 -14.98
CA ARG A 412 -20.80 7.54 -13.74
C ARG A 412 -20.40 9.01 -13.53
N TYR A 413 -19.17 9.37 -13.93
CA TYR A 413 -18.64 10.72 -13.75
C TYR A 413 -18.61 11.56 -15.02
N GLY A 414 -19.25 11.11 -16.11
CA GLY A 414 -19.41 11.87 -17.34
C GLY A 414 -18.15 11.99 -18.19
N TYR A 415 -17.12 11.18 -17.95
CA TYR A 415 -15.92 11.11 -18.77
C TYR A 415 -16.13 10.25 -20.04
N MET A 416 -17.18 9.45 -20.06
CA MET A 416 -17.63 8.70 -21.23
C MET A 416 -19.15 8.79 -21.37
N PRO A 417 -19.69 8.75 -22.61
CA PRO A 417 -21.12 8.63 -22.81
C PRO A 417 -21.60 7.28 -22.26
N VAL A 418 -22.79 7.29 -21.65
CA VAL A 418 -23.52 6.05 -21.37
C VAL A 418 -24.05 5.56 -22.71
N ASP A 419 -23.31 4.69 -23.37
CA ASP A 419 -23.86 3.94 -24.49
C ASP A 419 -25.00 3.11 -23.90
N ARG A 420 -26.24 3.41 -24.30
CA ARG A 420 -27.42 2.68 -23.82
C ARG A 420 -27.14 1.19 -24.04
N PRO A 421 -27.35 0.33 -23.03
CA PRO A 421 -26.90 -1.04 -23.09
C PRO A 421 -27.45 -1.73 -24.34
N HIS A 422 -26.56 -2.39 -25.08
CA HIS A 422 -26.98 -3.58 -25.80
C HIS A 422 -27.57 -4.51 -24.73
N ILE A 423 -28.90 -4.58 -24.73
CA ILE A 423 -29.69 -5.53 -23.95
C ILE A 423 -29.16 -6.91 -24.35
N PHE A 424 -28.39 -7.54 -23.46
CA PHE A 424 -28.05 -8.95 -23.55
C PHE A 424 -29.20 -9.77 -22.97
#